data_AF-A0A7X8XE27-F1
#
_entry.id   AF-A0A7X8XE27-F1
#
_cell.length_a   1.000
_cell.length_b   1.000
_cell.length_c   1.000
_cell.angle_alpha   90.00
_cell.angle_beta   90.00
_cell.angle_gamma   90.00
#
_symmetry.space_group_name_H-M   'P 1'
#
loop_
_entity.id
_entity.type
_entity.pdbx_description
1 polymer ?
#
loop_
_entity_poly.entity_id
_entity_poly.type
_entity_poly.pdbx_seq_one_letter_code
_entity_poly.pdbx_strand_id
1 'polypeptide(L)'
;DEVLLDAMRTWTEKTYSKFSSLLSQGYLLNFNFNGMPYAVEANRRLQKAIIKNAIQRTKTLPGRRILEEISFCLEIESAAFELKETLHGMIYGARCDNTEALLMSHLDRIRHLGDSYSLQWERLRPGIKPNCIRQEFDRLLPQLEEIIKRVAKGDFIKVLFCLPNGYGAAWTKISIATEQGEALVAQGVFKGSPLEASYYERIFFLESDAAPKSLRIEVSGYGVQGVCHASAEINGKLYLPEKIVAAGQVDNPDFILDDDCKTCWLGEPDADKAWRYREVAEQISAVTIKLTEK
;
A
#
# COMPACT_ATOMS: atom_id res chain seq x y z
N ASP A 1 -20.03 -23.56 -19.64
CA ASP A 1 -20.64 -23.37 -18.31
C ASP A 1 -19.71 -23.58 -17.14
N GLU A 2 -18.90 -24.64 -17.10
CA GLU A 2 -17.94 -24.89 -16.01
C GLU A 2 -16.87 -23.78 -15.85
N VAL A 3 -16.28 -23.31 -16.96
CA VAL A 3 -15.34 -22.17 -16.97
C VAL A 3 -15.97 -20.87 -16.46
N LEU A 4 -17.27 -20.64 -16.74
CA LEU A 4 -17.99 -19.48 -16.26
C LEU A 4 -18.23 -19.62 -14.75
N LEU A 5 -18.68 -20.79 -14.29
CA LEU A 5 -18.87 -21.12 -12.88
C LEU A 5 -17.56 -21.04 -12.06
N ASP A 6 -16.44 -21.49 -12.62
CA ASP A 6 -15.12 -21.38 -12.00
C ASP A 6 -14.64 -19.94 -11.99
N ALA A 7 -14.79 -19.19 -13.10
CA ALA A 7 -14.50 -17.76 -13.12
C ALA A 7 -15.35 -17.01 -12.08
N MET A 8 -16.62 -17.40 -11.92
CA MET A 8 -17.55 -16.81 -10.96
C MET A 8 -17.18 -17.16 -9.52
N ARG A 9 -16.86 -18.41 -9.19
CA ARG A 9 -16.34 -18.80 -7.86
C ARG A 9 -15.07 -18.04 -7.51
N THR A 10 -14.14 -17.95 -8.47
CA THR A 10 -12.90 -17.20 -8.33
C THR A 10 -13.16 -15.72 -8.06
N TRP A 11 -14.26 -15.16 -8.60
CA TRP A 11 -14.61 -13.76 -8.44
C TRP A 11 -15.54 -13.49 -7.25
N THR A 12 -16.35 -14.43 -6.77
CA THR A 12 -17.21 -14.23 -5.59
C THR A 12 -16.51 -14.58 -4.28
N GLU A 13 -15.60 -15.56 -4.28
CA GLU A 13 -14.90 -16.00 -3.06
C GLU A 13 -13.60 -15.21 -2.82
N LYS A 14 -12.85 -14.83 -3.88
CA LYS A 14 -11.62 -14.04 -3.70
C LYS A 14 -11.88 -12.56 -3.45
N THR A 15 -13.05 -12.03 -3.79
CA THR A 15 -13.28 -10.57 -3.76
C THR A 15 -13.39 -10.00 -2.34
N TYR A 16 -13.72 -10.83 -1.35
CA TYR A 16 -13.56 -10.46 0.07
C TYR A 16 -12.12 -10.13 0.45
N SER A 17 -11.16 -10.95 -0.01
CA SER A 17 -9.72 -10.67 0.20
C SER A 17 -9.23 -9.48 -0.62
N LYS A 18 -9.93 -9.13 -1.72
CA LYS A 18 -9.55 -8.00 -2.57
C LYS A 18 -9.87 -6.66 -1.90
N PHE A 19 -11.02 -6.48 -1.26
CA PHE A 19 -11.34 -5.19 -0.62
C PHE A 19 -10.38 -4.82 0.49
N SER A 20 -10.12 -5.79 1.39
CA SER A 20 -9.15 -5.60 2.46
C SER A 20 -7.77 -5.25 1.92
N SER A 21 -7.37 -5.83 0.79
CA SER A 21 -6.09 -5.50 0.14
C SER A 21 -6.07 -4.13 -0.53
N LEU A 22 -7.09 -3.77 -1.33
CA LEU A 22 -7.13 -2.57 -2.17
C LEU A 22 -7.48 -1.29 -1.40
N LEU A 23 -8.09 -1.42 -0.23
CA LEU A 23 -8.38 -0.31 0.68
C LEU A 23 -7.44 -0.32 1.90
N SER A 24 -6.44 -1.20 1.92
CA SER A 24 -5.43 -1.19 2.98
C SER A 24 -4.50 0.01 2.87
N GLN A 25 -4.00 0.47 4.02
CA GLN A 25 -2.86 1.38 4.07
C GLN A 25 -1.67 0.88 3.24
N GLY A 26 -1.42 -0.43 3.27
CA GLY A 26 -0.32 -1.05 2.53
C GLY A 26 -0.43 -0.96 1.02
N TYR A 27 -1.65 -0.84 0.48
CA TYR A 27 -1.88 -0.57 -0.94
C TYR A 27 -1.94 0.93 -1.21
N LEU A 28 -2.68 1.71 -0.42
CA LEU A 28 -2.91 3.14 -0.68
C LEU A 28 -1.66 3.99 -0.55
N LEU A 29 -0.73 3.60 0.33
CA LEU A 29 0.53 4.30 0.61
C LEU A 29 1.75 3.57 0.05
N ASN A 30 1.54 2.81 -1.03
CA ASN A 30 2.60 2.10 -1.74
C ASN A 30 2.49 2.42 -3.22
N PHE A 31 3.55 2.99 -3.78
CA PHE A 31 3.58 3.45 -5.15
C PHE A 31 4.66 2.69 -5.91
N ASN A 32 4.31 2.18 -7.09
CA ASN A 32 5.30 1.60 -7.97
C ASN A 32 6.24 2.72 -8.45
N PHE A 33 7.52 2.42 -8.64
CA PHE A 33 8.47 3.36 -9.24
C PHE A 33 8.01 3.88 -10.61
N ASN A 34 7.30 3.05 -11.39
CA ASN A 34 6.71 3.44 -12.67
C ASN A 34 5.42 4.29 -12.53
N GLY A 35 5.05 4.68 -11.31
CA GLY A 35 3.88 5.50 -10.99
C GLY A 35 2.59 4.71 -10.81
N MET A 36 1.47 5.39 -11.06
CA MET A 36 0.12 4.86 -10.85
C MET A 36 -0.26 3.80 -11.90
N PRO A 37 -1.02 2.74 -11.55
CA PRO A 37 -1.35 1.63 -12.45
C PRO A 37 -2.48 1.97 -13.43
N TYR A 38 -2.31 3.02 -14.25
CA TYR A 38 -3.33 3.51 -15.19
C TYR A 38 -3.81 2.46 -16.20
N ALA A 39 -2.93 1.56 -16.64
CA ALA A 39 -3.30 0.46 -17.54
C ALA A 39 -4.32 -0.51 -16.89
N VAL A 40 -4.19 -0.76 -15.58
CA VAL A 40 -5.12 -1.60 -14.82
C VAL A 40 -6.48 -0.91 -14.73
N GLU A 41 -6.49 0.39 -14.46
CA GLU A 41 -7.73 1.19 -14.42
C GLU A 41 -8.39 1.28 -15.80
N ALA A 42 -7.64 1.44 -16.89
CA ALA A 42 -8.18 1.42 -18.25
C ALA A 42 -8.84 0.07 -18.59
N ASN A 43 -8.20 -1.05 -18.21
CA ASN A 43 -8.79 -2.39 -18.36
C ASN A 43 -10.07 -2.53 -17.51
N ARG A 44 -10.07 -2.03 -16.27
CA ARG A 44 -11.25 -2.02 -15.41
C ARG A 44 -12.42 -1.25 -16.03
N ARG A 45 -12.18 -0.08 -16.62
CA ARG A 45 -13.21 0.69 -17.34
C ARG A 45 -13.79 -0.09 -18.52
N LEU A 46 -12.95 -0.79 -19.28
CA LEU A 46 -13.40 -1.67 -20.36
C LEU A 46 -14.27 -2.82 -19.81
N GLN A 47 -13.84 -3.48 -18.73
CA GLN A 47 -14.62 -4.54 -18.07
C GLN A 47 -15.98 -4.03 -17.61
N LYS A 48 -16.04 -2.84 -16.98
CA LYS A 48 -17.31 -2.21 -16.56
C LYS A 48 -18.25 -1.99 -17.74
N ALA A 49 -17.74 -1.51 -18.87
CA ALA A 49 -18.55 -1.30 -20.07
C ALA A 49 -19.11 -2.63 -20.63
N ILE A 50 -18.29 -3.68 -20.68
CA ILE A 50 -18.69 -5.02 -21.13
C ILE A 50 -19.76 -5.61 -20.20
N ILE A 51 -19.53 -5.55 -18.88
CA ILE A 51 -20.46 -6.10 -17.87
C ILE A 51 -21.80 -5.36 -17.92
N LYS A 52 -21.80 -4.03 -18.06
CA LYS A 52 -23.04 -3.25 -18.21
C LYS A 52 -23.87 -3.69 -19.41
N ASN A 53 -23.24 -3.96 -20.56
CA ASN A 53 -23.92 -4.50 -21.73
C ASN A 53 -24.43 -5.94 -21.49
N ALA A 54 -23.62 -6.78 -20.84
CA ALA A 54 -23.97 -8.17 -20.53
C ALA A 54 -25.19 -8.27 -19.59
N ILE A 55 -25.31 -7.38 -18.60
CA ILE A 55 -26.47 -7.31 -17.68
C ILE A 55 -27.78 -7.13 -18.48
N GLN A 56 -27.79 -6.24 -19.48
CA GLN A 56 -28.98 -5.96 -20.30
C GLN A 56 -29.41 -7.15 -21.16
N ARG A 57 -28.45 -7.99 -21.58
CA ARG A 57 -28.69 -9.13 -22.47
C ARG A 57 -29.00 -10.43 -21.73
N THR A 58 -28.70 -10.48 -20.42
CA THR A 58 -28.88 -11.69 -19.60
C THR A 58 -30.33 -11.84 -19.17
N LYS A 59 -30.96 -12.93 -19.59
CA LYS A 59 -32.37 -13.22 -19.30
C LYS A 59 -32.59 -13.99 -18.00
N THR A 60 -31.58 -14.69 -17.52
CA THR A 60 -31.67 -15.50 -16.29
C THR A 60 -31.42 -14.64 -15.06
N LEU A 61 -32.29 -14.75 -14.05
CA LEU A 61 -32.13 -14.04 -12.78
C LEU A 61 -30.80 -14.34 -12.08
N PRO A 62 -30.31 -15.60 -12.00
CA PRO A 62 -29.00 -15.88 -11.41
C PRO A 62 -27.86 -15.16 -12.14
N GLY A 63 -27.76 -15.32 -13.46
CA GLY A 63 -26.70 -14.66 -14.26
C GLY A 63 -26.70 -13.14 -14.09
N ARG A 64 -27.89 -12.52 -14.06
CA ARG A 64 -28.01 -11.08 -13.83
C ARG A 64 -27.47 -10.66 -12.45
N ARG A 65 -27.80 -11.41 -11.39
CA ARG A 65 -27.32 -11.13 -10.02
C ARG A 65 -25.80 -11.19 -9.93
N ILE A 66 -25.17 -12.18 -10.55
CA ILE A 66 -23.71 -12.28 -10.57
C ILE A 66 -23.09 -11.10 -11.33
N LEU A 67 -23.62 -10.76 -12.50
CA LEU A 67 -23.08 -9.62 -13.26
C LEU A 67 -23.26 -8.29 -12.53
N GLU A 68 -24.37 -8.11 -11.81
CA GLU A 68 -24.58 -6.95 -10.94
C GLU A 68 -23.54 -6.88 -9.81
N GLU A 69 -23.25 -8.01 -9.15
CA GLU A 69 -22.19 -8.10 -8.13
C GLU A 69 -20.81 -7.81 -8.75
N ILE A 70 -20.55 -8.30 -9.97
CA ILE A 70 -19.34 -7.95 -10.72
C ILE A 70 -19.21 -6.45 -10.95
N SER A 71 -20.31 -5.82 -11.37
CA SER A 71 -20.34 -4.38 -11.56
C SER A 71 -20.01 -3.64 -10.25
N PHE A 72 -20.54 -4.08 -9.11
CA PHE A 72 -20.29 -3.43 -7.81
C PHE A 72 -18.83 -3.48 -7.40
N CYS A 73 -18.17 -4.64 -7.49
CA CYS A 73 -16.78 -4.67 -7.04
C CYS A 73 -15.86 -3.89 -7.99
N LEU A 74 -16.13 -3.89 -9.31
CA LEU A 74 -15.42 -3.01 -10.24
C LEU A 74 -15.60 -1.51 -9.91
N GLU A 75 -16.78 -1.09 -9.44
CA GLU A 75 -17.00 0.28 -8.96
C GLU A 75 -16.18 0.60 -7.71
N ILE A 76 -16.14 -0.31 -6.73
CA ILE A 76 -15.32 -0.16 -5.52
C ILE A 76 -13.83 -0.08 -5.88
N GLU A 77 -13.35 -0.95 -6.76
CA GLU A 77 -11.96 -0.92 -7.21
C GLU A 77 -11.61 0.38 -7.95
N SER A 78 -12.56 0.95 -8.72
CA SER A 78 -12.39 2.25 -9.38
C SER A 78 -12.27 3.37 -8.34
N ALA A 79 -13.16 3.38 -7.34
CA ALA A 79 -13.15 4.37 -6.27
C ALA A 79 -11.87 4.28 -5.41
N ALA A 80 -11.36 3.06 -5.15
CA ALA A 80 -10.09 2.85 -4.48
C ALA A 80 -8.89 3.39 -5.28
N PHE A 81 -8.91 3.21 -6.61
CA PHE A 81 -7.89 3.79 -7.50
C PHE A 81 -7.92 5.32 -7.47
N GLU A 82 -9.09 5.94 -7.59
CA GLU A 82 -9.25 7.40 -7.54
C GLU A 82 -8.81 7.97 -6.19
N LEU A 83 -9.15 7.31 -5.07
CA LEU A 83 -8.64 7.68 -3.76
C LEU A 83 -7.11 7.63 -3.71
N LYS A 84 -6.52 6.52 -4.18
CA LYS A 84 -5.05 6.36 -4.24
C LYS A 84 -4.38 7.41 -5.12
N GLU A 85 -4.97 7.72 -6.26
CA GLU A 85 -4.49 8.76 -7.18
C GLU A 85 -4.48 10.14 -6.52
N THR A 86 -5.56 10.49 -5.83
CA THR A 86 -5.64 11.77 -5.12
C THR A 86 -4.68 11.82 -3.93
N LEU A 87 -4.49 10.71 -3.19
CA LEU A 87 -3.46 10.61 -2.14
C LEU A 87 -2.06 10.82 -2.72
N HIS A 88 -1.73 10.16 -3.83
CA HIS A 88 -0.48 10.35 -4.55
C HIS A 88 -0.30 11.82 -4.96
N GLY A 89 -1.33 12.44 -5.55
CA GLY A 89 -1.32 13.86 -5.89
C GLY A 89 -1.06 14.77 -4.70
N MET A 90 -1.57 14.43 -3.51
CA MET A 90 -1.34 15.20 -2.28
C MET A 90 0.08 15.04 -1.72
N ILE A 91 0.69 13.86 -1.90
CA ILE A 91 2.03 13.53 -1.39
C ILE A 91 3.15 14.11 -2.27
N TYR A 92 2.97 14.13 -3.59
CA TYR A 92 4.01 14.58 -4.53
C TYR A 92 3.67 15.87 -5.29
N GLY A 93 2.41 16.27 -5.33
CA GLY A 93 1.95 17.46 -6.05
C GLY A 93 1.91 18.71 -5.17
N ALA A 94 1.69 19.86 -5.80
CA ALA A 94 1.35 21.07 -5.07
C ALA A 94 -0.03 20.88 -4.42
N ARG A 95 -0.08 20.92 -3.09
CA ARG A 95 -1.35 20.87 -2.35
C ARG A 95 -2.26 21.97 -2.88
N CYS A 96 -3.37 21.60 -3.51
CA CYS A 96 -4.41 22.57 -3.86
C CYS A 96 -5.44 22.60 -2.74
N ASP A 97 -6.03 23.78 -2.51
CA ASP A 97 -6.98 24.05 -1.41
C ASP A 97 -8.19 23.10 -1.39
N ASN A 98 -8.44 22.36 -2.48
CA ASN A 98 -9.56 21.44 -2.63
C ASN A 98 -9.18 19.94 -2.54
N THR A 99 -7.90 19.60 -2.32
CA THR A 99 -7.44 18.18 -2.34
C THR A 99 -8.06 17.37 -1.20
N GLU A 100 -8.11 17.92 0.01
CA GLU A 100 -8.70 17.24 1.17
C GLU A 100 -10.21 17.01 0.99
N ALA A 101 -10.93 18.02 0.50
CA ALA A 101 -12.35 17.89 0.18
C ALA A 101 -12.60 16.82 -0.91
N LEU A 102 -11.72 16.73 -1.91
CA LEU A 102 -11.78 15.68 -2.93
C LEU A 102 -11.54 14.28 -2.32
N LEU A 103 -10.55 14.13 -1.43
CA LEU A 103 -10.32 12.88 -0.68
C LEU A 103 -11.54 12.46 0.14
N MET A 104 -12.17 13.40 0.84
CA MET A 104 -13.39 13.15 1.60
C MET A 104 -14.56 12.77 0.68
N SER A 105 -14.66 13.38 -0.50
CA SER A 105 -15.66 12.99 -1.51
C SER A 105 -15.47 11.55 -2.01
N HIS A 106 -14.21 11.11 -2.22
CA HIS A 106 -13.93 9.71 -2.56
C HIS A 106 -14.29 8.76 -1.41
N LEU A 107 -14.00 9.13 -0.16
CA LEU A 107 -14.38 8.35 1.02
C LEU A 107 -15.91 8.20 1.13
N ASP A 108 -16.66 9.28 0.92
CA ASP A 108 -18.12 9.26 0.92
C ASP A 108 -18.69 8.35 -0.19
N ARG A 109 -18.08 8.39 -1.39
CA ARG A 109 -18.42 7.46 -2.47
C ARG A 109 -18.17 6.01 -2.08
N ILE A 110 -17.02 5.71 -1.45
CA ILE A 110 -16.68 4.35 -0.97
C ILE A 110 -17.68 3.89 0.09
N ARG A 111 -18.07 4.77 1.03
CA ARG A 111 -19.09 4.49 2.05
C ARG A 111 -20.43 4.13 1.40
N HIS A 112 -20.89 4.95 0.44
CA HIS A 112 -22.14 4.71 -0.26
C HIS A 112 -22.13 3.39 -1.06
N LEU A 113 -21.00 3.06 -1.70
CA LEU A 113 -20.83 1.78 -2.39
C LEU A 113 -20.86 0.60 -1.40
N GLY A 114 -20.22 0.73 -0.24
CA GLY A 114 -20.23 -0.27 0.83
C GLY A 114 -21.64 -0.55 1.37
N ASP A 115 -22.40 0.51 1.66
CA ASP A 115 -23.80 0.39 2.10
C ASP A 115 -24.69 -0.26 1.02
N SER A 116 -24.54 0.18 -0.23
CA SER A 116 -25.29 -0.37 -1.36
C SER A 116 -24.98 -1.87 -1.57
N TYR A 117 -23.70 -2.24 -1.46
CA TYR A 117 -23.29 -3.63 -1.62
C TYR A 117 -23.74 -4.48 -0.43
N SER A 118 -23.71 -3.95 0.78
CA SER A 118 -24.25 -4.59 1.98
C SER A 118 -25.73 -4.93 1.82
N LEU A 119 -26.56 -3.97 1.37
CA LEU A 119 -27.99 -4.21 1.10
C LEU A 119 -28.20 -5.24 0.00
N GLN A 120 -27.41 -5.18 -1.06
CA GLN A 120 -27.46 -6.17 -2.13
C GLN A 120 -27.09 -7.56 -1.62
N TRP A 121 -26.08 -7.67 -0.77
CA TRP A 121 -25.63 -8.93 -0.19
C TRP A 121 -26.76 -9.59 0.60
N GLU A 122 -27.44 -8.86 1.48
CA GLU A 122 -28.57 -9.37 2.26
C GLU A 122 -29.73 -9.83 1.38
N ARG A 123 -30.06 -9.04 0.35
CA ARG A 123 -31.10 -9.37 -0.62
C ARG A 123 -30.78 -10.66 -1.39
N LEU A 124 -29.52 -10.86 -1.75
CA LEU A 124 -29.08 -12.00 -2.56
C LEU A 124 -28.82 -13.26 -1.72
N ARG A 125 -28.58 -13.11 -0.41
CA ARG A 125 -28.18 -14.19 0.50
C ARG A 125 -29.03 -14.20 1.78
N PRO A 126 -30.37 -14.30 1.66
CA PRO A 126 -31.24 -14.28 2.84
C PRO A 126 -30.91 -15.46 3.76
N GLY A 127 -30.81 -15.17 5.07
CA GLY A 127 -30.51 -16.18 6.10
C GLY A 127 -29.03 -16.43 6.36
N ILE A 128 -28.12 -15.91 5.52
CA ILE A 128 -26.68 -15.96 5.80
C ILE A 128 -26.31 -14.80 6.73
N LYS A 129 -25.68 -15.09 7.87
CA LYS A 129 -25.24 -14.10 8.87
C LYS A 129 -23.85 -14.46 9.43
N PRO A 130 -23.04 -13.47 9.83
CA PRO A 130 -23.27 -12.03 9.72
C PRO A 130 -23.08 -11.50 8.28
N ASN A 131 -23.56 -10.28 8.02
CA ASN A 131 -23.26 -9.56 6.78
C ASN A 131 -21.79 -9.14 6.78
N CYS A 132 -20.95 -9.96 6.14
CA CYS A 132 -19.51 -9.78 6.07
C CYS A 132 -19.10 -8.52 5.27
N ILE A 133 -19.91 -8.07 4.30
CA ILE A 133 -19.65 -6.81 3.58
C ILE A 133 -19.76 -5.65 4.55
N ARG A 134 -20.85 -5.61 5.33
CA ARG A 134 -21.05 -4.56 6.34
C ARG A 134 -19.90 -4.52 7.34
N GLN A 135 -19.54 -5.68 7.91
CA GLN A 135 -18.45 -5.79 8.87
C GLN A 135 -17.12 -5.28 8.32
N GLU A 136 -16.81 -5.62 7.06
CA GLU A 136 -15.55 -5.21 6.45
C GLU A 136 -15.50 -3.70 6.19
N PHE A 137 -16.58 -3.09 5.70
CA PHE A 137 -16.64 -1.64 5.51
C PHE A 137 -16.67 -0.87 6.84
N ASP A 138 -17.39 -1.36 7.86
CA ASP A 138 -17.37 -0.77 9.20
C ASP A 138 -15.94 -0.76 9.79
N ARG A 139 -15.12 -1.77 9.45
CA ARG A 139 -13.70 -1.85 9.83
C ARG A 139 -12.81 -0.92 9.01
N LEU A 140 -13.01 -0.85 7.69
CA LEU A 140 -12.13 -0.13 6.75
C LEU A 140 -12.35 1.39 6.76
N LEU A 141 -13.60 1.86 6.83
CA LEU A 141 -13.91 3.28 6.66
C LEU A 141 -13.21 4.20 7.67
N PRO A 142 -13.14 3.88 8.98
CA PRO A 142 -12.37 4.68 9.94
C PRO A 142 -10.87 4.70 9.62
N GLN A 143 -10.31 3.60 9.10
CA GLN A 143 -8.90 3.53 8.70
C GLN A 143 -8.62 4.42 7.49
N LEU A 144 -9.52 4.47 6.51
CA LEU A 144 -9.41 5.34 5.35
C LEU A 144 -9.48 6.81 5.73
N GLU A 145 -10.40 7.18 6.62
CA GLU A 145 -10.51 8.53 7.15
C GLU A 145 -9.22 8.96 7.87
N GLU A 146 -8.64 8.07 8.67
CA GLU A 146 -7.37 8.33 9.35
C GLU A 146 -6.21 8.49 8.36
N ILE A 147 -6.12 7.65 7.32
CA ILE A 147 -5.11 7.81 6.25
C ILE A 147 -5.22 9.18 5.61
N ILE A 148 -6.43 9.65 5.28
CA ILE A 148 -6.67 10.97 4.68
C ILE A 148 -6.17 12.07 5.61
N LYS A 149 -6.55 12.03 6.90
CA LYS A 149 -6.12 13.02 7.90
C LYS A 149 -4.59 13.06 8.05
N ARG A 150 -3.94 11.90 8.08
CA ARG A 150 -2.49 11.80 8.25
C ARG A 150 -1.72 12.27 7.01
N VAL A 151 -2.20 11.96 5.80
CA VAL A 151 -1.63 12.53 4.57
C VAL A 151 -1.82 14.05 4.54
N ALA A 152 -3.00 14.54 4.94
CA ALA A 152 -3.27 15.98 5.00
C ALA A 152 -2.37 16.72 6.00
N LYS A 153 -2.06 16.09 7.14
CA LYS A 153 -1.10 16.62 8.12
C LYS A 153 0.28 16.79 7.49
N GLY A 154 0.73 15.83 6.69
CA GLY A 154 2.00 15.94 5.96
C GLY A 154 3.24 15.51 6.71
N ASP A 155 3.08 14.69 7.76
CA ASP A 155 4.20 14.20 8.57
C ASP A 155 4.44 12.72 8.24
N PHE A 156 5.39 12.44 7.36
CA PHE A 156 5.69 11.09 6.91
C PHE A 156 7.13 10.91 6.43
N ILE A 157 7.58 9.66 6.43
CA ILE A 157 8.80 9.20 5.76
C ILE A 157 8.41 8.55 4.45
N LYS A 158 9.19 8.83 3.40
CA LYS A 158 9.15 8.14 2.12
C LYS A 158 10.37 7.24 2.03
N VAL A 159 10.19 5.96 1.74
CA VAL A 159 11.29 5.02 1.49
C VAL A 159 11.09 4.34 0.15
N LEU A 160 12.03 4.56 -0.78
CA LEU A 160 12.11 3.85 -2.03
C LEU A 160 12.86 2.53 -1.80
N PHE A 161 12.12 1.44 -1.86
CA PHE A 161 12.65 0.09 -1.71
C PHE A 161 12.92 -0.56 -3.06
N CYS A 162 13.82 -1.54 -3.05
CA CYS A 162 14.05 -2.48 -4.14
C CYS A 162 13.95 -3.92 -3.60
N LEU A 163 13.12 -4.74 -4.23
CA LEU A 163 12.92 -6.15 -3.90
C LEU A 163 12.56 -6.96 -5.16
N PRO A 164 13.56 -7.38 -5.95
CA PRO A 164 13.35 -8.19 -7.16
C PRO A 164 12.70 -9.54 -6.88
N ASN A 165 12.93 -10.08 -5.68
CA ASN A 165 12.27 -11.30 -5.22
C ASN A 165 11.16 -10.97 -4.22
N GLY A 166 9.92 -10.93 -4.72
CA GLY A 166 8.71 -10.71 -3.93
C GLY A 166 8.48 -11.75 -2.81
N TYR A 167 9.21 -12.86 -2.76
CA TYR A 167 9.04 -13.92 -1.76
C TYR A 167 10.01 -13.85 -0.56
N GLY A 168 11.00 -12.93 -0.56
CA GLY A 168 11.88 -12.77 0.60
C GLY A 168 11.11 -12.44 1.90
N ALA A 169 11.60 -12.84 3.06
CA ALA A 169 10.98 -12.50 4.34
C ALA A 169 11.95 -11.67 5.19
N ALA A 170 12.52 -10.64 4.56
CA ALA A 170 13.36 -9.65 5.21
C ALA A 170 12.49 -8.82 6.17
N TRP A 171 12.68 -9.06 7.47
CA TRP A 171 12.05 -8.30 8.53
C TRP A 171 12.74 -6.96 8.65
N THR A 172 12.00 -5.89 8.35
CA THR A 172 12.52 -4.53 8.32
C THR A 172 11.93 -3.74 9.48
N LYS A 173 12.80 -3.05 10.23
CA LYS A 173 12.43 -2.09 11.26
C LYS A 173 12.91 -0.70 10.86
N ILE A 174 12.04 0.29 11.00
CA ILE A 174 12.31 1.69 10.69
C ILE A 174 12.10 2.49 11.97
N SER A 175 13.14 3.16 12.44
CA SER A 175 13.10 4.09 13.57
C SER A 175 13.51 5.49 13.12
N ILE A 176 12.99 6.52 13.78
CA ILE A 176 13.40 7.91 13.59
C ILE A 176 13.93 8.49 14.90
N ALA A 177 15.05 9.22 14.83
CA ALA A 177 15.59 9.96 15.96
C ALA A 177 15.33 11.45 15.78
N THR A 178 14.78 12.09 16.81
CA THR A 178 14.51 13.53 16.87
C THR A 178 15.17 14.12 18.13
N GLU A 179 14.87 15.39 18.45
CA GLU A 179 15.24 15.97 19.75
C GLU A 179 14.51 15.34 20.93
N GLN A 180 13.35 14.73 20.69
CA GLN A 180 12.52 14.10 21.72
C GLN A 180 12.97 12.66 22.04
N GLY A 181 13.87 12.08 21.24
CA GLY A 181 14.37 10.71 21.39
C GLY A 181 14.24 9.89 20.11
N GLU A 182 14.43 8.57 20.23
CA GLU A 182 14.19 7.61 19.16
C GLU A 182 12.77 7.04 19.27
N ALA A 183 12.07 6.95 18.15
CA ALA A 183 10.74 6.35 18.04
C ALA A 183 10.69 5.32 16.92
N LEU A 184 9.96 4.22 17.16
CA LEU A 184 9.63 3.24 16.13
C LEU A 184 8.59 3.83 15.17
N VAL A 185 8.89 3.80 13.88
CA VAL A 185 7.99 4.25 12.81
C VAL A 185 7.20 3.08 12.26
N ALA A 186 7.89 2.01 11.88
CA ALA A 186 7.26 0.83 11.28
C ALA A 186 8.12 -0.41 11.48
N GLN A 187 7.47 -1.58 11.51
CA GLN A 187 8.15 -2.87 11.51
C GLN A 187 7.34 -3.91 10.75
N GLY A 188 8.03 -4.79 10.01
CA GLY A 188 7.41 -5.92 9.33
C GLY A 188 8.13 -6.29 8.03
N VAL A 189 7.50 -7.16 7.25
CA VAL A 189 7.97 -7.52 5.91
C VAL A 189 7.29 -6.59 4.90
N PHE A 190 8.06 -5.68 4.32
CA PHE A 190 7.54 -4.73 3.35
C PHE A 190 7.66 -5.27 1.93
N LYS A 191 6.59 -5.12 1.15
CA LYS A 191 6.49 -5.61 -0.23
C LYS A 191 5.90 -4.53 -1.14
N GLY A 192 6.22 -4.61 -2.42
CA GLY A 192 5.56 -3.83 -3.45
C GLY A 192 4.07 -4.17 -3.56
N SER A 193 3.29 -3.20 -4.00
CA SER A 193 1.90 -3.42 -4.41
C SER A 193 1.69 -2.83 -5.81
N PRO A 194 1.70 -3.67 -6.87
CA PRO A 194 1.61 -5.13 -6.84
C PRO A 194 2.93 -5.84 -6.47
N LEU A 195 2.87 -7.13 -6.13
CA LEU A 195 4.00 -7.88 -5.55
C LEU A 195 5.19 -8.02 -6.50
N GLU A 196 4.93 -8.02 -7.80
CA GLU A 196 5.92 -8.05 -8.88
C GLU A 196 6.68 -6.73 -9.08
N ALA A 197 6.30 -5.65 -8.39
CA ALA A 197 7.03 -4.40 -8.46
C ALA A 197 8.39 -4.53 -7.76
N SER A 198 9.46 -4.62 -8.56
CA SER A 198 10.83 -4.65 -8.03
C SER A 198 11.16 -3.37 -7.26
N TYR A 199 10.78 -2.21 -7.79
CA TYR A 199 10.98 -0.92 -7.13
C TYR A 199 9.63 -0.34 -6.70
N TYR A 200 9.53 0.04 -5.43
CA TYR A 200 8.32 0.61 -4.87
C TYR A 200 8.64 1.57 -3.73
N GLU A 201 7.95 2.69 -3.70
CA GLU A 201 8.01 3.62 -2.59
C GLU A 201 6.91 3.28 -1.58
N ARG A 202 7.23 3.36 -0.29
CA ARG A 202 6.25 3.30 0.79
C ARG A 202 6.30 4.54 1.65
N ILE A 203 5.11 4.97 2.04
CA ILE A 203 4.91 6.10 2.94
C ILE A 203 4.63 5.57 4.34
N PHE A 204 5.37 6.07 5.32
CA PHE A 204 5.20 5.75 6.73
C PHE A 204 4.91 7.01 7.51
N PHE A 205 3.76 7.07 8.14
CA PHE A 205 3.39 8.26 8.90
C PHE A 205 4.20 8.38 10.20
N LEU A 206 4.39 9.62 10.63
CA LEU A 206 5.05 9.96 11.89
C LEU A 206 4.02 10.36 12.95
N GLU A 207 4.30 10.00 14.19
CA GLU A 207 3.49 10.41 15.36
C GLU A 207 3.95 11.77 15.93
N SER A 208 5.22 12.13 15.70
CA SER A 208 5.83 13.38 16.13
C SER A 208 6.05 14.30 14.92
N ASP A 209 5.90 15.60 15.14
CA ASP A 209 6.18 16.69 14.22
C ASP A 209 7.56 17.33 14.48
N ALA A 210 8.37 16.71 15.35
CA ALA A 210 9.72 17.16 15.65
C ALA A 210 10.67 16.95 14.46
N ALA A 211 11.58 17.91 14.25
CA ALA A 211 12.58 17.83 13.20
C ALA A 211 13.41 16.53 13.31
N PRO A 212 13.59 15.79 12.21
CA PRO A 212 14.27 14.51 12.24
C PRO A 212 15.79 14.72 12.15
N LYS A 213 16.53 14.04 13.01
CA LYS A 213 18.00 14.02 12.99
C LYS A 213 18.53 12.87 12.14
N SER A 214 17.91 11.71 12.28
CA SER A 214 18.28 10.53 11.49
C SER A 214 17.14 9.54 11.37
N LEU A 215 17.13 8.80 10.26
CA LEU A 215 16.34 7.61 10.03
C LEU A 215 17.24 6.37 10.17
N ARG A 216 16.79 5.35 10.90
CA ARG A 216 17.49 4.06 11.00
C ARG A 216 16.62 2.98 10.36
N ILE A 217 17.17 2.28 9.38
CA ILE A 217 16.54 1.13 8.75
C ILE A 217 17.37 -0.10 9.10
N GLU A 218 16.73 -1.07 9.73
CA GLU A 218 17.33 -2.33 10.17
C GLU A 218 16.64 -3.49 9.44
N VAL A 219 17.42 -4.48 9.01
CA VAL A 219 16.95 -5.64 8.26
C VAL A 219 17.55 -6.90 8.86
N SER A 220 16.71 -7.89 9.11
CA SER A 220 17.08 -9.23 9.54
C SER A 220 16.12 -10.27 8.94
N GLY A 221 16.30 -11.55 9.27
CA GLY A 221 15.47 -12.64 8.77
C GLY A 221 15.99 -13.24 7.47
N TYR A 222 15.08 -13.56 6.54
CA TYR A 222 15.39 -14.38 5.37
C TYR A 222 15.41 -13.55 4.08
N GLY A 223 16.60 -13.38 3.50
CA GLY A 223 16.82 -12.60 2.30
C GLY A 223 17.24 -11.15 2.58
N VAL A 224 17.22 -10.34 1.53
CA VAL A 224 17.66 -8.93 1.55
C VAL A 224 16.50 -7.97 1.34
N GLN A 225 16.66 -6.75 1.83
CA GLN A 225 15.83 -5.60 1.46
C GLN A 225 16.74 -4.54 0.84
N GLY A 226 16.45 -4.13 -0.39
CA GLY A 226 17.11 -3.01 -1.03
C GLY A 226 16.46 -1.70 -0.61
N VAL A 227 17.28 -0.69 -0.31
CA VAL A 227 16.88 0.70 -0.05
C VAL A 227 17.60 1.58 -1.07
N CYS A 228 16.85 2.34 -1.87
CA CYS A 228 17.41 3.24 -2.88
C CYS A 228 17.44 4.67 -2.37
N HIS A 229 16.39 5.11 -1.66
CA HIS A 229 16.32 6.45 -1.10
C HIS A 229 15.40 6.48 0.12
N ALA A 230 15.65 7.40 1.04
CA ALA A 230 14.72 7.68 2.13
C ALA A 230 14.72 9.16 2.51
N SER A 231 13.54 9.76 2.55
CA SER A 231 13.33 11.17 2.91
C SER A 231 12.19 11.32 3.91
N ALA A 232 12.10 12.48 4.54
CA ALA A 232 10.96 12.80 5.41
C ALA A 232 10.36 14.15 5.02
N GLU A 233 9.03 14.25 5.12
CA GLU A 233 8.30 15.51 5.11
C GLU A 233 7.70 15.69 6.51
N ILE A 234 7.98 16.82 7.15
CA ILE A 234 7.44 17.16 8.47
C ILE A 234 7.12 18.66 8.49
N ASN A 235 5.92 19.03 8.90
CA ASN A 235 5.47 20.43 8.93
C ASN A 235 5.67 21.17 7.59
N GLY A 236 5.51 20.46 6.46
CA GLY A 236 5.72 20.99 5.12
C GLY A 236 7.18 21.25 4.73
N LYS A 237 8.14 20.81 5.55
CA LYS A 237 9.58 20.89 5.27
C LYS A 237 10.10 19.54 4.78
N LEU A 238 10.99 19.58 3.80
CA LEU A 238 11.62 18.39 3.24
C LEU A 238 12.98 18.15 3.91
N TYR A 239 13.18 16.92 4.39
CA TYR A 239 14.42 16.44 4.97
C TYR A 239 15.03 15.35 4.10
N LEU A 240 16.24 15.59 3.61
CA LEU A 240 16.95 14.70 2.69
C LEU A 240 18.17 14.07 3.35
N PRO A 241 18.61 12.89 2.87
CA PRO A 241 19.87 12.28 3.27
C PRO A 241 21.07 13.22 3.12
N GLU A 242 21.90 13.30 4.15
CA GLU A 242 23.18 14.01 4.14
C GLU A 242 24.37 13.06 4.28
N LYS A 243 24.24 12.05 5.14
CA LYS A 243 25.32 11.12 5.47
C LYS A 243 24.78 9.76 5.90
N ILE A 244 25.46 8.69 5.51
CA ILE A 244 25.10 7.32 5.91
C ILE A 244 26.17 6.73 6.84
N VAL A 245 25.72 5.94 7.81
CA VAL A 245 26.55 5.03 8.60
C VAL A 245 25.94 3.63 8.49
N ALA A 246 26.74 2.66 8.09
CA ALA A 246 26.31 1.27 7.94
C ALA A 246 26.85 0.37 9.06
N ALA A 247 26.12 -0.68 9.39
CA ALA A 247 26.52 -1.74 10.32
C ALA A 247 25.95 -3.09 9.85
N GLY A 248 26.72 -4.18 10.04
CA GLY A 248 26.32 -5.51 9.59
C GLY A 248 26.61 -5.75 8.10
N GLN A 249 25.77 -6.56 7.43
CA GLN A 249 25.91 -6.87 6.00
C GLN A 249 25.18 -5.81 5.18
N VAL A 250 25.94 -4.82 4.69
CA VAL A 250 25.41 -3.71 3.90
C VAL A 250 26.29 -3.47 2.68
N ASP A 251 25.70 -3.54 1.49
CA ASP A 251 26.37 -3.26 0.22
C ASP A 251 26.03 -1.85 -0.28
N ASN A 252 27.06 -1.07 -0.64
CA ASN A 252 26.94 0.27 -1.23
C ASN A 252 26.03 1.25 -0.45
N PRO A 253 26.31 1.52 0.85
CA PRO A 253 25.46 2.38 1.67
C PRO A 253 25.26 3.80 1.12
N ASP A 254 26.25 4.35 0.43
CA ASP A 254 26.21 5.70 -0.12
C ASP A 254 25.19 5.87 -1.26
N PHE A 255 24.69 4.78 -1.84
CA PHE A 255 23.64 4.85 -2.88
C PHE A 255 22.32 5.43 -2.37
N ILE A 256 22.10 5.48 -1.05
CA ILE A 256 20.89 6.09 -0.45
C ILE A 256 20.88 7.62 -0.57
N LEU A 257 22.05 8.26 -0.77
CA LEU A 257 22.19 9.71 -0.73
C LEU A 257 21.49 10.43 -1.90
N ASP A 258 21.48 9.80 -3.07
CA ASP A 258 20.83 10.32 -4.27
C ASP A 258 19.47 9.66 -4.46
N ASP A 259 18.48 10.43 -4.91
CA ASP A 259 17.17 9.89 -5.28
C ASP A 259 17.24 9.27 -6.69
N ASP A 260 17.86 8.09 -6.77
CA ASP A 260 17.99 7.30 -8.00
C ASP A 260 17.67 5.79 -7.74
N CYS A 261 17.81 4.95 -8.78
CA CYS A 261 17.51 3.51 -8.66
C CYS A 261 18.68 2.66 -8.16
N LYS A 262 19.82 3.26 -7.80
CA LYS A 262 20.92 2.50 -7.21
C LYS A 262 20.49 2.00 -5.85
N THR A 263 20.87 0.77 -5.54
CA THR A 263 20.32 0.06 -4.38
C THR A 263 21.41 -0.25 -3.37
N CYS A 264 21.21 0.24 -2.14
CA CYS A 264 21.90 -0.26 -0.96
C CYS A 264 21.20 -1.54 -0.50
N TRP A 265 21.92 -2.66 -0.43
CA TRP A 265 21.36 -3.94 0.01
C TRP A 265 21.67 -4.19 1.47
N LEU A 266 20.66 -4.59 2.24
CA LEU A 266 20.80 -4.96 3.64
C LEU A 266 20.31 -6.40 3.85
N GLY A 267 21.06 -7.18 4.64
CA GLY A 267 20.68 -8.53 5.07
C GLY A 267 21.47 -9.65 4.37
N GLU A 268 21.08 -10.89 4.63
CA GLU A 268 21.73 -12.09 4.07
C GLU A 268 21.05 -12.49 2.74
N PRO A 269 21.75 -12.42 1.60
CA PRO A 269 21.19 -12.80 0.30
C PRO A 269 20.90 -14.30 0.18
N ASP A 270 21.61 -15.15 0.91
CA ASP A 270 21.37 -16.60 0.92
C ASP A 270 20.26 -16.96 1.93
N ALA A 271 19.01 -16.94 1.46
CA ALA A 271 17.85 -17.29 2.26
C ALA A 271 17.88 -18.74 2.79
N ASP A 272 18.49 -19.68 2.05
CA ASP A 272 18.62 -21.08 2.48
C ASP A 272 19.61 -21.19 3.64
N LYS A 273 20.71 -20.44 3.60
CA LYS A 273 21.65 -20.34 4.71
C LYS A 273 20.98 -19.72 5.94
N ALA A 274 20.28 -18.60 5.79
CA ALA A 274 19.55 -17.99 6.91
C ALA A 274 18.49 -18.94 7.50
N TRP A 275 17.82 -19.73 6.66
CA TRP A 275 16.86 -20.76 7.10
C TRP A 275 17.50 -21.89 7.90
N ARG A 276 18.70 -22.34 7.50
CA ARG A 276 19.42 -23.43 8.18
C ARG A 276 20.14 -22.98 9.46
N TYR A 277 20.57 -21.73 9.52
CA TYR A 277 21.40 -21.18 10.59
C TYR A 277 20.70 -19.97 11.21
N ARG A 278 20.02 -20.18 12.35
CA ARG A 278 19.19 -19.17 13.00
C ARG A 278 19.97 -17.92 13.40
N GLU A 279 21.21 -18.10 13.82
CA GLU A 279 22.15 -17.02 14.14
C GLU A 279 22.44 -16.10 12.95
N VAL A 280 22.33 -16.60 11.71
CA VAL A 280 22.44 -15.77 10.49
C VAL A 280 21.16 -14.97 10.30
N ALA A 281 19.98 -15.58 10.46
CA ALA A 281 18.70 -14.88 10.36
C ALA A 281 18.52 -13.81 11.46
N GLU A 282 19.16 -13.98 12.62
CA GLU A 282 19.10 -13.01 13.73
C GLU A 282 20.10 -11.85 13.59
N GLN A 283 21.05 -11.92 12.63
CA GLN A 283 21.97 -10.80 12.36
C GLN A 283 21.20 -9.60 11.82
N ILE A 284 21.49 -8.44 12.43
CA ILE A 284 20.90 -7.17 12.03
C ILE A 284 21.88 -6.44 11.13
N SER A 285 21.43 -6.15 9.92
CA SER A 285 22.09 -5.21 9.01
C SER A 285 21.34 -3.89 9.06
N ALA A 286 22.06 -2.78 9.16
CA ALA A 286 21.44 -1.49 9.38
C ALA A 286 22.15 -0.35 8.67
N VAL A 287 21.37 0.62 8.21
CA VAL A 287 21.84 1.94 7.83
C VAL A 287 21.20 2.99 8.73
N THR A 288 22.03 3.90 9.24
CA THR A 288 21.59 5.13 9.90
C THR A 288 21.85 6.28 8.93
N ILE A 289 20.78 6.93 8.51
CA ILE A 289 20.71 8.00 7.52
C ILE A 289 20.57 9.31 8.28
N LYS A 290 21.59 10.16 8.29
CA LYS A 290 21.46 11.52 8.81
C LYS A 290 20.63 12.35 7.84
N LEU A 291 19.64 13.06 8.37
CA LEU A 291 18.74 13.90 7.59
C LEU A 291 19.03 15.38 7.83
N THR A 292 18.88 16.19 6.79
CA THR A 292 19.03 17.66 6.87
C THR A 292 17.89 18.35 6.11
N GLU A 293 17.47 19.51 6.61
CA GLU A 293 16.44 20.34 5.98
C GLU A 293 16.95 20.93 4.66
N LYS A 294 16.09 21.00 3.64
CA LYS A 294 16.36 21.61 2.33
C LYS A 294 15.40 22.73 2.01
#